data_AF-A0ABD6P2X8-F1
#
_entry.id   AF-A0ABD6P2X8-F1
#
_cell.length_a   1.000
_cell.length_b   1.000
_cell.length_c   1.000
_cell.angle_alpha   90.00
_cell.angle_beta   90.00
_cell.angle_gamma   90.00
#
_symmetry.space_group_name_H-M   'P 1'
#
loop_
_entity.id
_entity.type
_entity.pdbx_description
1 polymer ?
#
loop_
_entity_poly.entity_id
_entity_poly.type
_entity_poly.pdbx_seq_one_letter_code
_entity_poly.pdbx_strand_id
1 'polypeptide(L)'
;MGGLAGAGGSGGNAGLIGNGGNAGADGAGTTATLGGTAGTAGLLIGNGGTGGTGQAGANAGFFYGNPGNGGNGGTGGGPVIAGGRGGNAGLFGNGGAGGSGVSAAGGDGGTGGILFGNGGAGGNGADNNGFGNGPGFAGGNGGAAIGLFGSGGAGGAGGAGGAAFAGGNGGAGGAGGLIGNGGRGGDAGAGGLPAIGGNGGSATVIGNGGNGGNGSGGGAGGTGGTGGLLSGANGVNGAS
;
A
#
# COMPACT_ATOMS: atom_id res chain seq x y z
N MET A 1 1.75 35.47 6.91
CA MET A 1 2.75 34.45 7.23
C MET A 1 1.99 33.20 7.65
N GLY A 2 2.07 32.11 6.89
CA GLY A 2 1.48 30.84 7.31
C GLY A 2 2.32 30.24 8.45
N GLY A 3 1.66 29.75 9.49
CA GLY A 3 2.32 29.08 10.62
C GLY A 3 2.85 27.70 10.25
N LEU A 4 3.75 27.18 11.09
CA LEU A 4 4.23 25.80 11.01
C LEU A 4 3.05 24.83 11.20
N ALA A 5 3.02 23.74 10.43
CA ALA A 5 2.03 22.68 10.63
C ALA A 5 2.18 22.08 12.03
N GLY A 6 1.07 21.85 12.74
CA GLY A 6 1.09 21.11 13.99
C GLY A 6 1.32 19.61 13.72
N ALA A 7 2.17 18.95 14.52
CA ALA A 7 2.30 17.50 14.44
C ALA A 7 1.05 16.81 15.02
N GLY A 8 0.56 15.78 14.32
CA GLY A 8 -0.52 14.94 14.84
C GLY A 8 -0.06 14.13 16.06
N GLY A 9 -0.96 13.94 17.04
CA GLY A 9 -0.65 13.16 18.24
C GLY A 9 -0.50 11.66 17.93
N SER A 10 0.41 10.97 18.63
CA SER A 10 0.53 9.52 18.55
C SER A 10 -0.70 8.81 19.14
N GLY A 11 -1.02 7.64 18.59
CA GLY A 11 -2.03 6.76 19.15
C GLY A 11 -1.58 6.10 20.44
N GLY A 12 -2.53 5.80 21.33
CA GLY A 12 -2.26 5.08 22.57
C GLY A 12 -1.92 3.60 22.34
N ASN A 13 -1.02 3.04 23.13
CA ASN A 13 -0.63 1.62 23.05
C ASN A 13 -1.48 0.76 23.97
N ALA A 14 -1.93 -0.38 23.48
CA ALA A 14 -2.54 -1.41 24.32
C ALA A 14 -1.47 -2.36 24.91
N GLY A 15 -1.80 -2.99 26.03
CA GLY A 15 -0.95 -3.95 26.73
C GLY A 15 -1.11 -5.37 26.18
N LEU A 16 -1.69 -6.28 26.97
CA LEU A 16 -1.87 -7.68 26.55
C LEU A 16 -3.06 -7.86 25.60
N ILE A 17 -4.17 -7.19 25.92
CA ILE A 17 -5.42 -7.18 25.15
C ILE A 17 -5.85 -5.73 25.00
N GLY A 18 -6.29 -5.36 23.80
CA GLY A 18 -6.86 -4.04 23.53
C GLY A 18 -6.44 -3.49 22.17
N ASN A 19 -7.09 -2.41 21.75
CA ASN A 19 -6.79 -1.79 20.47
C ASN A 19 -5.77 -0.66 20.67
N GLY A 20 -4.84 -0.54 19.73
CA GLY A 20 -4.03 0.65 19.58
C GLY A 20 -4.87 1.82 19.08
N GLY A 21 -4.55 3.02 19.55
CA GLY A 21 -5.19 4.25 19.09
C GLY A 21 -4.70 4.64 17.69
N ASN A 22 -5.57 5.30 16.93
CA ASN A 22 -5.17 5.93 15.67
C ASN A 22 -4.31 7.16 15.95
N ALA A 23 -3.28 7.35 15.13
CA ALA A 23 -2.52 8.58 15.17
C ALA A 23 -3.22 9.72 14.43
N GLY A 24 -2.97 10.94 14.89
CA GLY A 24 -3.38 12.16 14.21
C GLY A 24 -2.57 12.40 12.94
N ALA A 25 -3.24 12.94 11.93
CA ALA A 25 -2.58 13.60 10.80
C ALA A 25 -1.91 14.90 11.26
N ASP A 26 -0.91 15.37 10.53
CA ASP A 26 -0.41 16.74 10.70
C ASP A 26 -1.48 17.77 10.32
N GLY A 27 -1.42 18.93 10.97
CA GLY A 27 -2.33 20.04 10.74
C GLY A 27 -2.03 20.81 9.46
N ALA A 28 -2.99 21.57 8.96
CA ALA A 28 -2.78 22.42 7.78
C ALA A 28 -1.72 23.50 8.07
N GLY A 29 -0.58 23.46 7.36
CA GLY A 29 0.51 24.43 7.49
C GLY A 29 1.47 24.39 6.31
N THR A 30 2.47 25.27 6.29
CA THR A 30 3.36 25.43 5.13
C THR A 30 4.53 24.44 5.10
N THR A 31 4.68 23.58 6.11
CA THR A 31 5.78 22.62 6.22
C THR A 31 5.20 21.23 6.43
N ALA A 32 5.55 20.27 5.58
CA ALA A 32 5.15 18.89 5.77
C ALA A 32 5.80 18.34 7.04
N THR A 33 5.00 17.75 7.94
CA THR A 33 5.51 17.11 9.15
C THR A 33 4.95 15.70 9.23
N LEU A 34 5.77 14.73 9.63
CA LEU A 34 5.25 13.39 9.92
C LEU A 34 4.14 13.49 10.97
N GLY A 35 3.04 12.80 10.73
CA GLY A 35 1.98 12.67 11.70
C GLY A 35 2.40 11.79 12.88
N GLY A 36 1.43 11.55 13.76
CA GLY A 36 1.63 10.70 14.92
C GLY A 36 1.96 9.26 14.53
N THR A 37 2.66 8.56 15.41
CA THR A 37 2.86 7.11 15.27
C THR A 37 1.59 6.37 15.66
N ALA A 38 1.18 5.37 14.87
CA ALA A 38 0.08 4.49 15.22
C ALA A 38 0.30 3.84 16.59
N GLY A 39 -0.76 3.72 17.38
CA GLY A 39 -0.75 2.99 18.64
C GLY A 39 -0.67 1.49 18.41
N THR A 40 0.11 0.78 19.23
CA THR A 40 0.27 -0.67 19.11
C THR A 40 -0.96 -1.41 19.62
N ALA A 41 -1.35 -2.47 18.90
CA ALA A 41 -2.33 -3.44 19.36
C ALA A 41 -1.88 -4.11 20.66
N GLY A 42 -2.84 -4.69 21.38
CA GLY A 42 -2.56 -5.62 22.46
C GLY A 42 -1.79 -6.83 21.91
N LEU A 43 -0.78 -7.28 22.64
CA LEU A 43 0.15 -8.32 22.16
C LEU A 43 -0.58 -9.59 21.69
N LEU A 44 -1.62 -10.04 22.41
CA LEU A 44 -2.35 -11.27 22.09
C LEU A 44 -3.56 -11.00 21.21
N ILE A 45 -4.36 -10.01 21.60
CA ILE A 45 -5.62 -9.68 20.93
C ILE A 45 -5.74 -8.18 20.85
N GLY A 46 -5.91 -7.65 19.65
CA GLY A 46 -6.01 -6.22 19.47
C GLY A 46 -5.91 -5.77 18.03
N ASN A 47 -6.65 -4.71 17.72
CA ASN A 47 -6.49 -4.00 16.47
C ASN A 47 -5.31 -3.02 16.57
N GLY A 48 -4.51 -2.91 15.52
CA GLY A 48 -3.49 -1.87 15.40
C GLY A 48 -4.12 -0.53 15.04
N GLY A 49 -3.53 0.57 15.51
CA GLY A 49 -3.95 1.92 15.11
C GLY A 49 -3.55 2.26 13.67
N THR A 50 -4.30 3.14 13.03
CA THR A 50 -3.89 3.74 11.75
C THR A 50 -2.74 4.72 11.95
N GLY A 51 -1.81 4.75 10.99
CA GLY A 51 -0.72 5.72 11.00
C GLY A 51 -1.22 7.16 10.77
N GLY A 52 -0.55 8.12 11.38
CA GLY A 52 -0.64 9.53 11.00
C GLY A 52 0.03 9.77 9.65
N THR A 53 0.10 11.01 9.19
CA THR A 53 0.64 11.32 7.85
C THR A 53 2.05 10.76 7.62
N GLY A 54 2.18 9.97 6.56
CA GLY A 54 3.36 9.20 6.17
C GLY A 54 3.78 8.07 7.10
N GLN A 55 3.08 7.87 8.21
CA GLN A 55 3.44 6.87 9.20
C GLN A 55 2.79 5.53 8.90
N ALA A 56 3.50 4.46 9.24
CA ALA A 56 2.97 3.12 9.12
C ALA A 56 1.77 2.89 10.05
N GLY A 57 0.85 2.04 9.61
CA GLY A 57 -0.16 1.44 10.48
C GLY A 57 0.48 0.45 11.44
N ALA A 58 -0.08 0.32 12.64
CA ALA A 58 0.41 -0.65 13.60
C ALA A 58 -0.05 -2.07 13.24
N ASN A 59 0.77 -3.05 13.59
CA ASN A 59 0.42 -4.47 13.46
C ASN A 59 -0.75 -4.82 14.40
N ALA A 60 -1.45 -5.90 14.06
CA ALA A 60 -2.46 -6.50 14.92
C ALA A 60 -1.83 -7.31 16.06
N GLY A 61 -2.65 -7.69 17.04
CA GLY A 61 -2.29 -8.68 18.05
C GLY A 61 -2.01 -10.06 17.45
N PHE A 62 -1.22 -10.88 18.15
CA PHE A 62 -0.72 -12.14 17.61
C PHE A 62 -1.82 -13.14 17.28
N PHE A 63 -2.81 -13.36 18.14
CA PHE A 63 -3.87 -14.32 17.86
C PHE A 63 -4.93 -13.72 16.97
N TYR A 64 -5.44 -12.53 17.31
CA TYR A 64 -6.55 -11.94 16.58
C TYR A 64 -6.53 -10.42 16.62
N GLY A 65 -6.89 -9.81 15.50
CA GLY A 65 -7.08 -8.38 15.35
C GLY A 65 -6.85 -7.93 13.92
N ASN A 66 -7.31 -6.72 13.63
CA ASN A 66 -7.06 -6.06 12.36
C ASN A 66 -5.87 -5.11 12.52
N PRO A 67 -4.85 -5.19 11.66
CA PRO A 67 -3.81 -4.18 11.65
C PRO A 67 -4.37 -2.83 11.18
N GLY A 68 -3.66 -1.77 11.51
CA GLY A 68 -3.98 -0.45 11.03
C GLY A 68 -3.53 -0.22 9.59
N ASN A 69 -4.21 0.69 8.90
CA ASN A 69 -3.75 1.20 7.61
C ASN A 69 -2.58 2.18 7.81
N GLY A 70 -1.72 2.27 6.81
CA GLY A 70 -0.75 3.36 6.73
C GLY A 70 -1.44 4.70 6.55
N GLY A 71 -0.88 5.75 7.13
CA GLY A 71 -1.40 7.09 6.94
C GLY A 71 -1.00 7.64 5.57
N ASN A 72 -1.85 8.47 4.99
CA ASN A 72 -1.56 9.12 3.71
C ASN A 72 -0.30 10.00 3.82
N GLY A 73 0.37 10.23 2.70
CA GLY A 73 1.46 11.19 2.60
C GLY A 73 1.01 12.61 2.97
N GLY A 74 1.99 13.50 3.08
CA GLY A 74 1.78 14.89 3.51
C GLY A 74 2.36 15.88 2.50
N THR A 75 1.70 17.04 2.38
CA THR A 75 2.19 18.17 1.57
C THR A 75 2.46 19.38 2.44
N GLY A 76 3.60 20.01 2.19
CA GLY A 76 3.94 21.37 2.59
C GLY A 76 5.11 21.83 1.72
N GLY A 77 5.47 23.12 1.75
CA GLY A 77 6.64 23.67 1.03
C GLY A 77 8.01 23.14 1.53
N GLY A 78 8.03 21.99 2.21
CA GLY A 78 9.19 21.27 2.72
C GLY A 78 9.28 19.84 2.14
N PRO A 79 9.90 18.87 2.85
CA PRO A 79 10.18 17.54 2.30
C PRO A 79 8.89 16.78 1.96
N VAL A 80 8.92 16.09 0.82
CA VAL A 80 7.85 15.21 0.35
C VAL A 80 7.72 13.98 1.25
N ILE A 81 6.52 13.71 1.77
CA ILE A 81 6.25 12.57 2.66
C ILE A 81 5.40 11.54 1.91
N ALA A 82 5.96 10.35 1.67
CA ALA A 82 5.27 9.20 1.07
C ALA A 82 4.12 8.68 1.95
N GLY A 83 3.20 7.92 1.35
CA GLY A 83 2.22 7.16 2.10
C GLY A 83 2.91 6.14 3.02
N GLY A 84 2.40 6.01 4.24
CA GLY A 84 2.88 5.02 5.20
C GLY A 84 2.48 3.60 4.79
N ARG A 85 3.26 2.61 5.21
CA ARG A 85 2.94 1.20 4.99
C ARG A 85 1.74 0.75 5.86
N GLY A 86 0.92 -0.17 5.36
CA GLY A 86 -0.08 -0.87 6.18
C GLY A 86 0.54 -1.81 7.21
N GLY A 87 -0.14 -1.98 8.35
CA GLY A 87 0.30 -2.90 9.40
C GLY A 87 0.10 -4.37 9.02
N ASN A 88 0.87 -5.26 9.64
CA ASN A 88 0.79 -6.70 9.41
C ASN A 88 -0.22 -7.36 10.36
N ALA A 89 -0.95 -8.35 9.86
CA ALA A 89 -1.79 -9.21 10.70
C ALA A 89 -0.96 -10.24 11.49
N GLY A 90 -1.58 -10.85 12.50
CA GLY A 90 -0.98 -11.91 13.32
C GLY A 90 -1.25 -13.32 12.76
N LEU A 91 -1.86 -14.17 13.57
CA LEU A 91 -2.24 -15.54 13.21
C LEU A 91 -3.44 -15.55 12.26
N PHE A 92 -4.42 -14.70 12.54
CA PHE A 92 -5.57 -14.43 11.69
C PHE A 92 -5.62 -12.93 11.34
N GLY A 93 -6.20 -12.62 10.18
CA GLY A 93 -6.52 -11.25 9.76
C GLY A 93 -5.85 -10.86 8.46
N ASN A 94 -6.40 -9.84 7.81
CA ASN A 94 -5.82 -9.31 6.58
C ASN A 94 -4.79 -8.22 6.91
N GLY A 95 -3.79 -8.05 6.05
CA GLY A 95 -2.87 -6.93 6.14
C GLY A 95 -3.58 -5.58 5.96
N GLY A 96 -3.07 -4.54 6.61
CA GLY A 96 -3.57 -3.19 6.49
C GLY A 96 -3.25 -2.61 5.11
N ALA A 97 -4.08 -1.69 4.62
CA ALA A 97 -3.78 -1.00 3.38
C ALA A 97 -2.62 -0.01 3.57
N GLY A 98 -1.83 0.18 2.52
CA GLY A 98 -0.88 1.29 2.44
C GLY A 98 -1.59 2.64 2.30
N GLY A 99 -0.98 3.68 2.84
CA GLY A 99 -1.47 5.05 2.70
C GLY A 99 -1.29 5.57 1.28
N SER A 100 -2.20 6.41 0.81
CA SER A 100 -2.01 7.11 -0.47
C SER A 100 -0.84 8.07 -0.38
N GLY A 101 -0.08 8.22 -1.44
CA GLY A 101 0.86 9.33 -1.56
C GLY A 101 0.12 10.66 -1.68
N VAL A 102 0.76 11.74 -1.23
CA VAL A 102 0.34 13.12 -1.50
C VAL A 102 1.60 13.88 -1.92
N SER A 103 1.67 14.27 -3.20
CA SER A 103 2.91 14.68 -3.87
C SER A 103 4.08 13.68 -3.71
N ALA A 104 3.77 12.40 -3.51
CA ALA A 104 4.72 11.34 -3.15
C ALA A 104 4.21 9.97 -3.60
N ALA A 105 5.03 8.93 -3.44
CA ALA A 105 4.62 7.56 -3.69
C ALA A 105 3.59 7.07 -2.65
N GLY A 106 2.78 6.08 -3.06
CA GLY A 106 1.91 5.34 -2.16
C GLY A 106 2.70 4.38 -1.26
N GLY A 107 2.16 4.08 -0.09
CA GLY A 107 2.74 3.13 0.84
C GLY A 107 2.40 1.68 0.47
N ASP A 108 3.26 0.74 0.85
CA ASP A 108 2.98 -0.68 0.63
C ASP A 108 1.84 -1.18 1.54
N GLY A 109 1.16 -2.24 1.11
CA GLY A 109 0.24 -3.00 1.95
C GLY A 109 0.97 -3.81 3.03
N GLY A 110 0.26 -4.11 4.11
CA GLY A 110 0.70 -5.01 5.17
C GLY A 110 0.53 -6.48 4.80
N THR A 111 1.23 -7.38 5.48
CA THR A 111 1.09 -8.83 5.26
C THR A 111 -0.16 -9.39 5.93
N GLY A 112 -0.79 -10.37 5.28
CA GLY A 112 -1.88 -11.16 5.87
C GLY A 112 -1.39 -12.13 6.96
N GLY A 113 -2.33 -12.72 7.69
CA GLY A 113 -2.04 -13.62 8.80
C GLY A 113 -1.50 -14.99 8.41
N ILE A 114 -0.94 -15.70 9.40
CA ILE A 114 -0.23 -16.98 9.21
C ILE A 114 -1.17 -18.16 8.89
N LEU A 115 -2.38 -18.20 9.45
CA LEU A 115 -3.36 -19.26 9.14
C LEU A 115 -4.32 -18.80 8.06
N PHE A 116 -4.96 -17.66 8.28
CA PHE A 116 -5.90 -17.05 7.34
C PHE A 116 -5.68 -15.55 7.28
N GLY A 117 -5.49 -15.04 6.07
CA GLY A 117 -5.35 -13.61 5.87
C GLY A 117 -4.83 -13.23 4.50
N ASN A 118 -5.53 -12.32 3.86
CA ASN A 118 -5.07 -11.68 2.64
C ASN A 118 -4.03 -10.61 2.96
N GLY A 119 -3.12 -10.36 2.01
CA GLY A 119 -2.31 -9.16 2.08
C GLY A 119 -3.13 -7.89 1.88
N GLY A 120 -2.67 -6.78 2.45
CA GLY A 120 -3.30 -5.48 2.29
C GLY A 120 -3.03 -4.87 0.92
N ALA A 121 -3.91 -4.02 0.42
CA ALA A 121 -3.67 -3.29 -0.83
C ALA A 121 -2.54 -2.26 -0.66
N GLY A 122 -1.77 -2.04 -1.72
CA GLY A 122 -0.86 -0.89 -1.80
C GLY A 122 -1.63 0.42 -1.98
N GLY A 123 -1.08 1.50 -1.45
CA GLY A 123 -1.62 2.84 -1.62
C GLY A 123 -1.32 3.40 -3.01
N ASN A 124 -2.19 4.27 -3.52
CA ASN A 124 -1.94 4.92 -4.81
C ASN A 124 -0.81 5.95 -4.70
N GLY A 125 -0.06 6.12 -5.78
CA GLY A 125 0.85 7.25 -5.93
C GLY A 125 0.07 8.54 -6.14
N ALA A 126 0.64 9.66 -5.72
CA ALA A 126 0.04 10.96 -5.96
C ALA A 126 0.13 11.38 -7.43
N ASP A 127 -0.87 12.13 -7.86
CA ASP A 127 -0.77 12.90 -9.09
C ASP A 127 0.18 14.09 -8.89
N ASN A 128 0.82 14.54 -9.97
CA ASN A 128 1.43 15.86 -10.01
C ASN A 128 0.35 16.89 -10.33
N ASN A 129 -0.50 17.17 -9.33
CA ASN A 129 -1.68 18.05 -9.34
C ASN A 129 -1.65 19.22 -10.34
N GLY A 130 -1.93 18.98 -11.62
CA GLY A 130 -2.38 19.97 -12.60
C GLY A 130 -1.42 21.10 -13.02
N PHE A 131 -0.25 21.28 -12.40
CA PHE A 131 0.71 22.36 -12.74
C PHE A 131 1.90 21.92 -13.60
N GLY A 132 1.82 20.76 -14.24
CA GLY A 132 2.51 20.48 -15.51
C GLY A 132 4.04 20.42 -15.54
N ASN A 133 4.74 20.22 -14.42
CA ASN A 133 6.21 20.19 -14.40
C ASN A 133 6.81 19.00 -13.62
N GLY A 134 6.22 17.80 -13.73
CA GLY A 134 6.81 16.63 -13.07
C GLY A 134 6.19 15.28 -13.42
N PRO A 135 6.96 14.18 -13.22
CA PRO A 135 6.50 12.82 -13.41
C PRO A 135 5.62 12.35 -12.25
N GLY A 136 4.58 11.59 -12.57
CA GLY A 136 3.68 10.94 -11.60
C GLY A 136 4.42 10.12 -10.55
N PHE A 137 3.84 9.99 -9.37
CA PHE A 137 4.45 9.20 -8.29
C PHE A 137 3.99 7.74 -8.35
N ALA A 138 4.88 6.82 -8.00
CA ALA A 138 4.58 5.40 -8.05
C ALA A 138 3.51 4.97 -7.03
N GLY A 139 2.72 3.96 -7.39
CA GLY A 139 1.88 3.23 -6.45
C GLY A 139 2.69 2.32 -5.54
N GLY A 140 2.18 2.09 -4.34
CA GLY A 140 2.74 1.14 -3.38
C GLY A 140 2.42 -0.30 -3.76
N ASN A 141 3.24 -1.24 -3.33
CA ASN A 141 3.01 -2.66 -3.61
C ASN A 141 1.89 -3.21 -2.72
N GLY A 142 1.17 -4.22 -3.23
CA GLY A 142 0.29 -5.02 -2.42
C GLY A 142 1.07 -5.89 -1.44
N GLY A 143 0.55 -6.05 -0.23
CA GLY A 143 1.11 -6.94 0.78
C GLY A 143 0.93 -8.41 0.39
N ALA A 144 1.84 -9.27 0.87
CA ALA A 144 1.72 -10.71 0.66
C ALA A 144 0.74 -11.34 1.67
N ALA A 145 0.05 -12.39 1.25
CA ALA A 145 -0.46 -13.40 2.16
C ALA A 145 0.67 -14.40 2.43
N ILE A 146 1.13 -14.50 3.69
CA ILE A 146 2.28 -15.35 4.05
C ILE A 146 1.86 -16.71 4.64
N GLY A 147 0.55 -16.91 4.84
CA GLY A 147 -0.01 -18.02 5.59
C GLY A 147 -0.51 -19.20 4.76
N LEU A 148 -1.24 -20.10 5.41
CA LEU A 148 -1.87 -21.24 4.75
C LEU A 148 -2.93 -20.81 3.74
N PHE A 149 -3.82 -19.89 4.14
CA PHE A 149 -4.91 -19.42 3.29
C PHE A 149 -4.88 -17.89 3.16
N GLY A 150 -4.91 -17.40 1.92
CA GLY A 150 -5.07 -15.98 1.68
C GLY A 150 -4.53 -15.55 0.32
N SER A 151 -5.16 -14.54 -0.27
CA SER A 151 -4.69 -13.91 -1.49
C SER A 151 -3.74 -12.76 -1.21
N GLY A 152 -2.78 -12.53 -2.10
CA GLY A 152 -1.99 -11.31 -2.07
C GLY A 152 -2.84 -10.07 -2.30
N GLY A 153 -2.42 -8.94 -1.74
CA GLY A 153 -3.06 -7.65 -1.92
C GLY A 153 -2.80 -7.09 -3.32
N ALA A 154 -3.70 -6.25 -3.81
CA ALA A 154 -3.49 -5.54 -5.07
C ALA A 154 -2.39 -4.46 -4.90
N GLY A 155 -1.60 -4.23 -5.95
CA GLY A 155 -0.74 -3.07 -6.04
C GLY A 155 -1.54 -1.79 -6.25
N GLY A 156 -1.04 -0.68 -5.72
CA GLY A 156 -1.61 0.65 -5.90
C GLY A 156 -1.34 1.19 -7.31
N ALA A 157 -2.25 2.03 -7.81
CA ALA A 157 -2.04 2.69 -9.09
C ALA A 157 -0.93 3.74 -8.98
N GLY A 158 -0.19 3.96 -10.06
CA GLY A 158 0.67 5.13 -10.20
C GLY A 158 -0.17 6.40 -10.38
N GLY A 159 0.29 7.53 -9.86
CA GLY A 159 -0.37 8.82 -10.04
C GLY A 159 -0.04 9.45 -11.39
N ALA A 160 -0.87 10.38 -11.84
CA ALA A 160 -0.71 11.06 -13.12
C ALA A 160 0.51 12.01 -13.12
N GLY A 161 1.24 12.03 -14.24
CA GLY A 161 2.28 13.01 -14.55
C GLY A 161 1.75 14.15 -15.43
N GLY A 162 2.58 15.18 -15.61
CA GLY A 162 2.28 16.26 -16.55
C GLY A 162 2.30 15.82 -18.02
N ALA A 163 1.76 16.65 -18.91
CA ALA A 163 1.65 16.34 -20.35
C ALA A 163 2.99 16.11 -21.08
N ALA A 164 4.11 16.55 -20.51
CA ALA A 164 5.45 16.30 -21.04
C ALA A 164 6.25 15.27 -20.19
N PHE A 165 5.59 14.59 -19.25
CA PHE A 165 6.22 13.73 -18.26
C PHE A 165 5.54 12.35 -18.20
N ALA A 166 6.26 11.38 -17.66
CA ALA A 166 5.70 10.05 -17.42
C ALA A 166 4.69 10.10 -16.27
N GLY A 167 3.67 9.25 -16.33
CA GLY A 167 2.92 8.92 -15.11
C GLY A 167 3.78 8.11 -14.14
N GLY A 168 3.24 7.88 -12.95
CA GLY A 168 3.86 6.99 -11.98
C GLY A 168 3.70 5.54 -12.40
N ASN A 169 4.68 4.70 -12.06
CA ASN A 169 4.53 3.27 -12.26
C ASN A 169 3.47 2.70 -11.31
N GLY A 170 2.77 1.66 -11.74
CA GLY A 170 1.90 0.89 -10.87
C GLY A 170 2.70 0.03 -9.88
N GLY A 171 2.17 -0.17 -8.68
CA GLY A 171 2.76 -1.04 -7.67
C GLY A 171 2.57 -2.52 -8.01
N ALA A 172 3.49 -3.39 -7.60
CA ALA A 172 3.34 -4.82 -7.79
C ALA A 172 2.20 -5.38 -6.92
N GLY A 173 1.52 -6.42 -7.39
CA GLY A 173 0.61 -7.21 -6.58
C GLY A 173 1.37 -8.12 -5.60
N GLY A 174 0.78 -8.37 -4.44
CA GLY A 174 1.36 -9.25 -3.42
C GLY A 174 1.24 -10.73 -3.78
N ALA A 175 2.12 -11.57 -3.24
CA ALA A 175 2.02 -13.02 -3.39
C ALA A 175 0.83 -13.60 -2.59
N GLY A 176 0.23 -14.66 -3.11
CA GLY A 176 -0.74 -15.48 -2.38
C GLY A 176 -0.06 -16.43 -1.40
N GLY A 177 -0.82 -16.89 -0.40
CA GLY A 177 -0.37 -17.90 0.57
C GLY A 177 -0.19 -19.27 -0.06
N LEU A 178 -0.10 -20.32 0.76
CA LEU A 178 -0.02 -21.70 0.26
C LEU A 178 -1.22 -22.03 -0.63
N ILE A 179 -2.41 -21.67 -0.14
CA ILE A 179 -3.68 -21.72 -0.86
C ILE A 179 -4.20 -20.29 -0.97
N GLY A 180 -4.08 -19.72 -2.17
CA GLY A 180 -4.60 -18.41 -2.47
C GLY A 180 -3.99 -17.79 -3.72
N ASN A 181 -4.72 -16.83 -4.28
CA ASN A 181 -4.32 -16.17 -5.50
C ASN A 181 -3.26 -15.11 -5.24
N GLY A 182 -2.41 -14.85 -6.23
CA GLY A 182 -1.63 -13.62 -6.25
C GLY A 182 -2.50 -12.38 -6.45
N GLY A 183 -2.04 -11.24 -5.96
CA GLY A 183 -2.71 -9.96 -6.11
C GLY A 183 -2.49 -9.35 -7.50
N ARG A 184 -3.45 -8.58 -8.00
CA ARG A 184 -3.29 -7.83 -9.25
C ARG A 184 -2.25 -6.71 -9.08
N GLY A 185 -1.40 -6.50 -10.08
CA GLY A 185 -0.53 -5.32 -10.16
C GLY A 185 -1.32 -4.04 -10.47
N GLY A 186 -0.88 -2.92 -9.91
CA GLY A 186 -1.49 -1.63 -10.13
C GLY A 186 -1.25 -1.11 -11.54
N ASP A 187 -2.18 -0.34 -12.07
CA ASP A 187 -2.01 0.30 -13.37
C ASP A 187 -1.05 1.51 -13.25
N ALA A 188 -0.33 1.83 -14.32
CA ALA A 188 0.47 3.04 -14.40
C ALA A 188 -0.43 4.30 -14.45
N GLY A 189 0.07 5.40 -13.90
CA GLY A 189 -0.59 6.70 -14.01
C GLY A 189 -0.51 7.25 -15.43
N ALA A 190 -1.43 8.13 -15.80
CA ALA A 190 -1.41 8.78 -17.11
C ALA A 190 -0.26 9.81 -17.22
N GLY A 191 0.27 10.03 -18.42
CA GLY A 191 1.30 11.03 -18.70
C GLY A 191 1.57 11.14 -20.20
N GLY A 192 2.38 12.11 -20.61
CA GLY A 192 2.84 12.25 -22.00
C GLY A 192 3.99 11.33 -22.40
N LEU A 193 4.65 10.71 -21.42
CA LEU A 193 5.73 9.75 -21.63
C LEU A 193 5.37 8.36 -21.07
N PRO A 194 6.08 7.30 -21.52
CA PRO A 194 5.85 5.94 -21.07
C PRO A 194 5.93 5.76 -19.55
N ALA A 195 4.96 5.05 -18.97
CA ALA A 195 5.01 4.54 -17.59
C ALA A 195 4.57 3.07 -17.54
N ILE A 196 5.12 2.31 -16.59
CA ILE A 196 5.02 0.84 -16.57
C ILE A 196 3.96 0.41 -15.55
N GLY A 197 3.10 -0.52 -15.96
CA GLY A 197 2.15 -1.16 -15.07
C GLY A 197 2.84 -2.12 -14.08
N GLY A 198 2.29 -2.27 -12.89
CA GLY A 198 2.83 -3.16 -11.87
C GLY A 198 2.67 -4.63 -12.23
N ASN A 199 3.64 -5.47 -11.87
CA ASN A 199 3.51 -6.91 -12.07
C ASN A 199 2.45 -7.49 -11.14
N GLY A 200 1.74 -8.52 -11.60
CA GLY A 200 0.86 -9.31 -10.76
C GLY A 200 1.66 -10.21 -9.80
N GLY A 201 1.11 -10.48 -8.63
CA GLY A 201 1.70 -11.40 -7.66
C GLY A 201 1.50 -12.86 -8.06
N SER A 202 2.39 -13.73 -7.62
CA SER A 202 2.28 -15.18 -7.85
C SER A 202 1.46 -15.86 -6.76
N ALA A 203 0.79 -16.95 -7.10
CA ALA A 203 0.33 -17.95 -6.14
C ALA A 203 1.47 -18.94 -5.80
N THR A 204 1.30 -19.72 -4.72
CA THR A 204 2.33 -20.66 -4.26
C THR A 204 2.02 -22.11 -4.65
N VAL A 205 1.03 -22.76 -4.01
CA VAL A 205 0.73 -24.19 -4.25
C VAL A 205 -0.60 -24.37 -4.96
N ILE A 206 -1.68 -23.78 -4.43
CA ILE A 206 -2.98 -23.73 -5.09
C ILE A 206 -3.43 -22.28 -5.18
N GLY A 207 -3.77 -21.82 -6.38
CA GLY A 207 -4.27 -20.47 -6.62
C GLY A 207 -3.80 -19.93 -7.96
N ASN A 208 -4.53 -18.97 -8.50
CA ASN A 208 -4.15 -18.29 -9.73
C ASN A 208 -3.13 -17.18 -9.45
N GLY A 209 -2.23 -16.94 -10.39
CA GLY A 209 -1.44 -15.72 -10.40
C GLY A 209 -2.33 -14.49 -10.61
N GLY A 210 -1.90 -13.36 -10.07
CA GLY A 210 -2.55 -12.08 -10.28
C GLY A 210 -2.22 -11.50 -11.65
N ASN A 211 -3.13 -10.75 -12.25
CA ASN A 211 -2.87 -10.06 -13.51
C ASN A 211 -1.88 -8.91 -13.30
N GLY A 212 -1.07 -8.62 -14.31
CA GLY A 212 -0.31 -7.37 -14.37
C GLY A 212 -1.24 -6.16 -14.55
N GLY A 213 -0.78 -5.01 -14.12
CA GLY A 213 -1.43 -3.72 -14.38
C GLY A 213 -1.06 -3.18 -15.75
N ASN A 214 -1.90 -2.31 -16.29
CA ASN A 214 -1.67 -1.69 -17.60
C ASN A 214 -0.56 -0.63 -17.52
N GLY A 215 0.23 -0.49 -18.59
CA GLY A 215 1.11 0.64 -18.80
C GLY A 215 0.35 1.86 -19.32
N SER A 216 1.07 2.96 -19.54
CA SER A 216 0.51 4.18 -20.11
C SER A 216 1.54 4.92 -20.98
N GLY A 217 1.08 5.78 -21.89
CA GLY A 217 1.96 6.61 -22.72
C GLY A 217 2.87 5.80 -23.65
N GLY A 218 2.46 4.57 -24.02
CA GLY A 218 3.29 3.60 -24.75
C GLY A 218 4.25 2.80 -23.88
N GLY A 219 4.13 2.91 -22.55
CA GLY A 219 4.86 2.08 -21.59
C GLY A 219 4.30 0.66 -21.50
N ALA A 220 5.16 -0.29 -21.14
CA ALA A 220 4.75 -1.69 -21.05
C ALA A 220 3.74 -1.92 -19.92
N GLY A 221 2.79 -2.82 -20.15
CA GLY A 221 2.03 -3.43 -19.07
C GLY A 221 2.91 -4.32 -18.20
N GLY A 222 2.51 -4.48 -16.94
CA GLY A 222 3.16 -5.39 -16.00
C GLY A 222 2.95 -6.84 -16.39
N THR A 223 3.89 -7.70 -16.03
CA THR A 223 3.73 -9.14 -16.26
C THR A 223 2.67 -9.72 -15.32
N GLY A 224 1.91 -10.69 -15.80
CA GLY A 224 1.08 -11.52 -14.93
C GLY A 224 1.92 -12.38 -13.99
N GLY A 225 1.41 -12.65 -12.80
CA GLY A 225 2.03 -13.55 -11.84
C GLY A 225 1.82 -15.02 -12.20
N THR A 226 2.63 -15.90 -11.63
CA THR A 226 2.52 -17.35 -11.89
C THR A 226 1.38 -17.98 -11.07
N GLY A 227 0.71 -18.98 -11.64
CA GLY A 227 -0.21 -19.85 -10.92
C GLY A 227 0.51 -20.77 -9.93
N GLY A 228 -0.25 -21.40 -9.04
CA GLY A 228 0.26 -22.32 -8.03
C GLY A 228 0.79 -23.62 -8.64
N LEU A 229 1.81 -24.19 -7.98
CA LEU A 229 2.53 -25.37 -8.45
C LEU A 229 1.61 -26.57 -8.78
N LEU A 230 0.57 -26.79 -7.97
CA LEU A 230 -0.33 -27.95 -8.13
C LEU A 230 -1.59 -27.59 -8.93
N SER A 231 -2.10 -26.38 -8.76
CA SER A 231 -3.28 -25.91 -9.49
C SER A 231 -3.35 -24.39 -9.49
N GLY A 232 -3.53 -23.83 -10.69
CA GLY A 232 -3.73 -22.40 -10.86
C GLY A 232 -3.32 -21.92 -12.25
N ALA A 233 -4.06 -20.95 -12.79
CA ALA A 233 -3.69 -20.26 -14.01
C ALA A 233 -2.64 -19.17 -13.72
N ASN A 234 -1.75 -18.91 -14.67
CA ASN A 234 -0.96 -17.69 -14.66
C ASN A 234 -1.88 -16.47 -14.88
N GLY A 235 -1.53 -15.35 -14.26
CA GLY A 235 -2.16 -14.08 -14.54
C GLY A 235 -1.84 -13.62 -15.95
N VAL A 236 -2.72 -12.79 -16.52
CA VAL A 236 -2.46 -12.15 -17.81
C VAL A 236 -1.56 -10.92 -17.63
N ASN A 237 -0.75 -10.63 -18.65
CA ASN A 237 0.01 -9.38 -18.71
C ASN A 237 -0.95 -8.19 -18.88
N GLY A 238 -0.56 -7.03 -18.37
CA GLY A 238 -1.25 -5.77 -18.61
C GLY A 238 -1.11 -5.31 -20.06
N ALA A 239 -2.04 -4.47 -20.49
CA ALA A 239 -1.96 -3.76 -21.75
C ALA A 239 -0.85 -2.69 -21.74
N SER A 240 -0.38 -2.31 -22.92
CA SER A 240 0.57 -1.20 -23.14
C SER A 240 -0.16 0.10 -23.53
#